data_AF-A0A8H7THL9-F1
#
_entry.id   AF-A0A8H7THL9-F1
#
_cell.length_a   1.000
_cell.length_b   1.000
_cell.length_c   1.000
_cell.angle_alpha   90.00
_cell.angle_beta   90.00
_cell.angle_gamma   90.00
#
_symmetry.space_group_name_H-M   'P 1'
#
loop_
_entity.id
_entity.type
_entity.pdbx_description
1 polymer ?
#
loop_
_entity_poly.entity_id
_entity_poly.type
_entity_poly.pdbx_seq_one_letter_code
_entity_poly.pdbx_strand_id
1 'polypeptide(L)'
;MSQRLAYRDINRIAASGITVFPQKAEGDAPYTNSEATLKAAIKMPVSFTFGQKMPVILGPGTGVTGTQTFAGNFMKQLMNSTTMDPIILDIPDNLLNDVQLNADWPSARPVVSDFVPVSPDLKGSTVADFGGILVDGLLTVTPIPQSISQQKSGSNFIKTLNANGGDSAYVPTTAIFSNADEIVMPQIDNAKGSGFFLDARNVGVSNTMVQTACPGQAAGGMFTHEGMLYNPVAFALAMDAMANPGPGQMSRIDTTTVCAQSMAPGLNAADKQATDGTIAIAAANILTYTLTPGKAQVGEPAIKAYAANDAPKGAKVIPA
;
A
#
# COMPACT_ATOMS: atom_id res chain seq x y z
N MET A 1 -15.03 -6.12 -25.37
CA MET A 1 -13.78 -5.77 -26.08
C MET A 1 -13.47 -4.30 -25.82
N SER A 2 -12.90 -3.99 -24.65
CA SER A 2 -12.24 -2.71 -24.30
C SER A 2 -11.58 -2.90 -22.95
N GLN A 3 -10.50 -2.18 -22.67
CA GLN A 3 -9.56 -2.34 -21.54
C GLN A 3 -8.51 -3.46 -21.67
N ARG A 4 -7.80 -3.52 -22.80
CA ARG A 4 -6.35 -3.72 -22.69
C ARG A 4 -5.73 -2.33 -22.59
N LEU A 5 -5.56 -1.82 -21.37
CA LEU A 5 -4.67 -0.69 -21.14
C LEU A 5 -3.30 -1.14 -21.63
N ALA A 6 -2.85 -0.59 -22.77
CA ALA A 6 -1.57 -0.96 -23.34
C ALA A 6 -0.48 -0.42 -22.42
N TYR A 7 0.22 -1.31 -21.73
CA TYR A 7 1.39 -0.99 -20.91
C TYR A 7 2.67 -1.18 -21.74
N ARG A 8 3.68 -0.34 -21.50
CA ARG A 8 5.00 -0.38 -22.17
C ARG A 8 6.08 -0.98 -21.28
N ASP A 9 7.16 -1.43 -21.92
CA ASP A 9 8.39 -1.91 -21.29
C ASP A 9 9.27 -0.73 -20.80
N ILE A 10 9.81 -0.86 -19.58
CA ILE A 10 10.63 0.11 -18.85
C ILE A 10 12.07 0.25 -19.38
N ASN A 11 12.50 -0.63 -20.28
CA ASN A 11 13.85 -0.62 -20.85
C ASN A 11 14.21 0.64 -21.68
N ARG A 12 13.31 1.62 -21.81
CA ARG A 12 13.60 2.94 -22.39
C ARG A 12 14.25 3.94 -21.42
N ILE A 13 14.33 3.66 -20.12
CA ILE A 13 14.94 4.55 -19.10
C ILE A 13 16.46 4.31 -18.98
N ALA A 14 17.17 4.24 -20.11
CA ALA A 14 18.60 3.95 -20.16
C ALA A 14 19.48 5.20 -20.38
N ALA A 15 18.94 6.41 -20.22
CA ALA A 15 19.60 7.65 -20.64
C ALA A 15 20.20 8.50 -19.50
N SER A 16 20.01 8.16 -18.22
CA SER A 16 20.43 9.02 -17.10
C SER A 16 21.81 8.71 -16.51
N GLY A 17 22.43 7.57 -16.84
CA GLY A 17 23.72 7.16 -16.27
C GLY A 17 23.69 6.86 -14.76
N ILE A 18 22.50 6.81 -14.14
CA ILE A 18 22.32 6.51 -12.72
C ILE A 18 22.23 5.00 -12.53
N THR A 19 23.17 4.43 -11.79
CA THR A 19 23.10 3.03 -11.34
C THR A 19 22.17 2.94 -10.14
N VAL A 20 21.06 2.21 -10.30
CA VAL A 20 20.09 1.94 -9.21
C VAL A 20 20.10 0.48 -8.76
N PHE A 21 20.69 -0.42 -9.55
CA PHE A 21 20.80 -1.85 -9.28
C PHE A 21 22.26 -2.30 -9.53
N PRO A 22 22.83 -3.23 -8.73
CA PRO A 22 22.23 -3.95 -7.60
C PRO A 22 22.15 -3.16 -6.29
N GLN A 23 22.72 -1.95 -6.25
CA GLN A 23 22.68 -1.09 -5.08
C GLN A 23 22.78 0.36 -5.55
N LYS A 24 21.88 1.23 -5.05
CA LYS A 24 21.90 2.67 -5.37
C LYS A 24 22.76 3.44 -4.37
N ALA A 25 22.67 3.12 -3.08
CA ALA A 25 23.48 3.73 -2.04
C ALA A 25 23.91 2.72 -0.96
N GLU A 26 24.96 3.05 -0.22
CA GLU A 26 25.32 2.33 1.00
C GLU A 26 24.16 2.40 2.02
N GLY A 27 23.87 1.29 2.67
CA GLY A 27 22.73 1.16 3.59
C GLY A 27 21.41 0.73 2.97
N ASP A 28 21.32 0.65 1.64
CA ASP A 28 20.21 -0.02 0.96
C ASP A 28 20.28 -1.54 1.18
N ALA A 29 19.14 -2.17 1.45
CA ALA A 29 19.04 -3.61 1.52
C ALA A 29 19.39 -4.27 0.17
N PRO A 30 20.08 -5.42 0.19
CA PRO A 30 20.39 -6.15 -1.04
C PRO A 30 19.11 -6.64 -1.72
N TYR A 31 19.00 -6.46 -3.03
CA TYR A 31 17.92 -7.06 -3.80
C TYR A 31 18.07 -8.58 -3.85
N THR A 32 17.01 -9.31 -3.50
CA THR A 32 16.93 -10.76 -3.71
C THR A 32 16.30 -11.14 -5.05
N ASN A 33 15.55 -10.21 -5.66
CA ASN A 33 14.96 -10.38 -6.98
C ASN A 33 15.91 -9.83 -8.06
N SER A 34 15.88 -10.44 -9.24
CA SER A 34 16.62 -9.91 -10.40
C SER A 34 16.07 -8.55 -10.83
N GLU A 35 16.92 -7.70 -11.42
CA GLU A 35 16.50 -6.42 -11.97
C GLU A 35 15.37 -6.58 -13.01
N ALA A 36 15.44 -7.64 -13.82
CA ALA A 36 14.41 -7.95 -14.80
C ALA A 36 13.05 -8.27 -14.15
N THR A 37 13.04 -9.02 -13.04
CA THR A 37 11.82 -9.31 -12.26
C THR A 37 11.21 -8.03 -11.70
N LEU A 38 12.04 -7.16 -11.11
CA LEU A 38 11.60 -5.88 -10.54
C LEU A 38 11.03 -4.95 -11.62
N LYS A 39 11.73 -4.84 -12.75
CA LYS A 39 11.31 -4.04 -13.91
C LYS A 39 10.00 -4.55 -14.52
N ALA A 40 9.80 -5.86 -14.60
CA ALA A 40 8.61 -6.47 -15.16
C ALA A 40 7.34 -6.21 -14.33
N ALA A 41 7.48 -5.93 -13.03
CA ALA A 41 6.36 -5.55 -12.16
C ALA A 41 5.81 -4.15 -12.47
N ILE A 42 6.61 -3.28 -13.10
CA ILE A 42 6.21 -1.90 -13.38
C ILE A 42 5.37 -1.84 -14.66
N LYS A 43 4.11 -1.43 -14.53
CA LYS A 43 3.16 -1.26 -15.63
C LYS A 43 2.97 0.22 -15.94
N MET A 44 3.57 0.69 -17.03
CA MET A 44 3.47 2.09 -17.46
C MET A 44 2.54 2.25 -18.66
N PRO A 45 1.51 3.11 -18.62
CA PRO A 45 0.67 3.39 -19.77
C PRO A 45 1.47 3.88 -20.98
N VAL A 46 0.97 3.64 -22.20
CA VAL A 46 1.57 4.21 -23.43
C VAL A 46 1.69 5.73 -23.41
N SER A 47 0.85 6.42 -22.62
CA SER A 47 0.80 7.87 -22.46
C SER A 47 1.79 8.42 -21.43
N PHE A 48 2.51 7.57 -20.69
CA PHE A 48 3.47 8.00 -19.68
C PHE A 48 4.56 8.89 -20.31
N THR A 49 4.80 10.06 -19.71
CA THR A 49 5.58 11.15 -20.33
C THR A 49 7.02 11.23 -19.85
N PHE A 50 7.45 10.35 -18.94
CA PHE A 50 8.82 10.30 -18.43
C PHE A 50 9.29 11.63 -17.81
N GLY A 51 8.50 12.16 -16.88
CA GLY A 51 8.88 13.32 -16.07
C GLY A 51 8.38 14.68 -16.58
N GLN A 52 7.62 14.74 -17.67
CA GLN A 52 6.90 15.98 -18.04
C GLN A 52 5.71 16.23 -17.11
N LYS A 53 5.10 15.14 -16.62
CA LYS A 53 4.14 15.14 -15.52
C LYS A 53 4.74 14.41 -14.31
N MET A 54 4.22 14.73 -13.13
CA MET A 54 4.62 14.08 -11.88
C MET A 54 4.28 12.57 -11.94
N PRO A 55 5.26 11.66 -11.87
CA PRO A 55 4.99 10.23 -11.82
C PRO A 55 4.31 9.86 -10.50
N VAL A 56 3.24 9.05 -10.57
CA VAL A 56 2.53 8.53 -9.40
C VAL A 56 2.61 7.01 -9.42
N ILE A 57 3.21 6.41 -8.39
CA ILE A 57 3.36 4.95 -8.29
C ILE A 57 2.21 4.39 -7.46
N LEU A 58 1.35 3.60 -8.10
CA LEU A 58 0.21 2.94 -7.46
C LEU A 58 0.60 1.51 -7.03
N GLY A 59 0.76 1.31 -5.72
CA GLY A 59 1.08 0.02 -5.10
C GLY A 59 -0.18 -0.75 -4.67
N PRO A 60 -0.31 -2.05 -4.98
CA PRO A 60 -1.50 -2.84 -4.66
C PRO A 60 -1.67 -3.17 -3.18
N GLY A 61 -2.84 -3.72 -2.84
CA GLY A 61 -3.09 -4.40 -1.57
C GLY A 61 -2.79 -5.90 -1.61
N THR A 62 -2.85 -6.55 -0.45
CA THR A 62 -2.59 -7.99 -0.27
C THR A 62 -3.57 -8.86 -1.07
N GLY A 63 -3.05 -9.84 -1.81
CA GLY A 63 -3.84 -10.83 -2.54
C GLY A 63 -4.31 -10.39 -3.92
N VAL A 64 -4.00 -9.17 -4.36
CA VAL A 64 -4.38 -8.63 -5.68
C VAL A 64 -3.20 -8.00 -6.41
N THR A 65 -3.27 -7.93 -7.74
CA THR A 65 -2.31 -7.13 -8.51
C THR A 65 -2.68 -5.65 -8.47
N GLY A 66 -1.76 -4.76 -8.86
CA GLY A 66 -2.06 -3.34 -8.99
C GLY A 66 -3.09 -3.09 -10.09
N THR A 67 -3.00 -3.84 -11.19
CA THR A 67 -3.99 -3.78 -12.28
C THR A 67 -5.39 -4.11 -11.79
N GLN A 68 -5.53 -5.11 -10.91
CA GLN A 68 -6.82 -5.45 -10.30
C GLN A 68 -7.27 -4.39 -9.29
N THR A 69 -6.36 -3.95 -8.41
CA THR A 69 -6.64 -2.97 -7.34
C THR A 69 -7.16 -1.66 -7.92
N PHE A 70 -6.52 -1.14 -8.98
CA PHE A 70 -6.76 0.22 -9.45
C PHE A 70 -7.68 0.33 -10.66
N ALA A 71 -8.23 -0.78 -11.17
CA ALA A 71 -9.08 -0.81 -12.37
C ALA A 71 -10.30 0.14 -12.27
N GLY A 72 -10.86 0.31 -11.07
CA GLY A 72 -12.08 1.06 -10.81
C GLY A 72 -11.91 2.27 -9.87
N ASN A 73 -10.72 2.84 -9.72
CA ASN A 73 -10.52 3.94 -8.77
C ASN A 73 -9.38 4.90 -9.20
N PHE A 74 -8.32 5.06 -8.40
CA PHE A 74 -7.26 6.06 -8.58
C PHE A 74 -6.68 6.06 -10.00
N MET A 75 -6.40 4.89 -10.59
CA MET A 75 -5.87 4.86 -11.95
C MET A 75 -6.81 5.52 -12.95
N LYS A 76 -8.10 5.23 -12.89
CA LYS A 76 -9.11 5.82 -13.79
C LYS A 76 -9.15 7.35 -13.66
N GLN A 77 -9.06 7.85 -12.44
CA GLN A 77 -9.12 9.28 -12.16
C GLN A 77 -7.83 9.99 -12.58
N LEU A 78 -6.67 9.40 -12.28
CA LEU A 78 -5.35 9.96 -12.58
C LEU A 78 -5.00 9.91 -14.07
N MET A 79 -5.54 8.96 -14.83
CA MET A 79 -5.30 8.86 -16.28
C MET A 79 -5.80 10.09 -17.07
N ASN A 80 -6.73 10.86 -16.51
CA ASN A 80 -7.20 12.11 -17.10
C ASN A 80 -6.44 13.35 -16.59
N SER A 81 -5.44 13.17 -15.72
CA SER A 81 -4.67 14.27 -15.15
C SER A 81 -3.78 14.93 -16.21
N THR A 82 -3.73 16.26 -16.18
CA THR A 82 -2.81 17.06 -17.00
C THR A 82 -1.44 17.25 -16.32
N THR A 83 -1.34 16.98 -15.02
CA THR A 83 -0.14 17.23 -14.21
C THR A 83 0.50 15.96 -13.65
N MET A 84 -0.20 14.82 -13.67
CA MET A 84 0.25 13.55 -13.10
C MET A 84 0.26 12.43 -14.14
N ASP A 85 1.14 11.47 -13.91
CA ASP A 85 1.34 10.29 -14.75
C ASP A 85 1.34 9.02 -13.87
N PRO A 86 0.20 8.32 -13.78
CA PRO A 86 0.13 7.12 -12.95
C PRO A 86 0.80 5.92 -13.60
N ILE A 87 1.51 5.14 -12.81
CA ILE A 87 2.01 3.82 -13.13
C ILE A 87 1.56 2.84 -12.06
N ILE A 88 1.42 1.58 -12.43
CA ILE A 88 0.95 0.52 -11.54
C ILE A 88 2.09 -0.45 -11.24
N LEU A 89 2.16 -0.95 -10.00
CA LEU A 89 3.00 -2.08 -9.65
C LEU A 89 2.17 -3.37 -9.62
N ASP A 90 2.46 -4.32 -10.50
CA ASP A 90 1.98 -5.70 -10.39
C ASP A 90 3.07 -6.55 -9.74
N ILE A 91 3.12 -6.50 -8.41
CA ILE A 91 4.10 -7.24 -7.61
C ILE A 91 3.84 -8.75 -7.76
N PRO A 92 4.88 -9.58 -7.99
CA PRO A 92 4.75 -11.03 -8.15
C PRO A 92 3.97 -11.70 -7.02
N ASP A 93 3.23 -12.76 -7.38
CA ASP A 93 2.38 -13.54 -6.48
C ASP A 93 1.36 -12.68 -5.69
N ASN A 94 0.92 -11.56 -6.26
CA ASN A 94 -0.14 -10.73 -5.69
C ASN A 94 0.14 -10.27 -4.26
N LEU A 95 1.40 -9.89 -3.96
CA LEU A 95 1.83 -9.47 -2.61
C LEU A 95 1.68 -10.55 -1.52
N LEU A 96 1.63 -11.84 -1.89
CA LEU A 96 1.49 -12.95 -0.92
C LEU A 96 2.82 -13.52 -0.40
N ASN A 97 3.93 -13.22 -1.08
CA ASN A 97 5.28 -13.57 -0.65
C ASN A 97 5.75 -12.74 0.57
N ASP A 98 6.92 -13.06 1.11
CA ASP A 98 7.58 -12.31 2.19
C ASP A 98 7.65 -10.80 1.91
N VAL A 99 7.04 -9.98 2.77
CA VAL A 99 6.94 -8.52 2.62
C VAL A 99 8.32 -7.86 2.57
N GLN A 100 9.32 -8.47 3.22
CA GLN A 100 10.70 -8.00 3.25
C GLN A 100 11.38 -8.03 1.87
N LEU A 101 10.78 -8.65 0.86
CA LEU A 101 11.22 -8.58 -0.54
C LEU A 101 10.97 -7.20 -1.16
N ASN A 102 10.15 -6.37 -0.51
CA ASN A 102 9.72 -5.04 -0.98
C ASN A 102 10.13 -3.92 -0.02
N ALA A 103 10.99 -4.18 0.97
CA ALA A 103 11.33 -3.20 2.00
C ALA A 103 12.84 -2.95 2.17
N ASP A 104 13.11 -1.75 2.70
CA ASP A 104 14.39 -1.21 3.19
C ASP A 104 15.40 -0.65 2.16
N TRP A 105 14.99 0.44 1.48
CA TRP A 105 15.87 1.24 0.64
C TRP A 105 15.85 2.72 1.05
N PRO A 106 16.68 3.15 2.02
CA PRO A 106 16.79 4.56 2.41
C PRO A 106 17.05 5.50 1.23
N SER A 107 17.72 5.03 0.17
CA SER A 107 17.99 5.81 -1.04
C SER A 107 16.75 6.18 -1.86
N ALA A 108 15.58 5.58 -1.57
CA ALA A 108 14.31 5.96 -2.16
C ALA A 108 13.72 7.23 -1.53
N ARG A 109 13.98 7.49 -0.24
CA ARG A 109 13.36 8.59 0.51
C ARG A 109 13.56 9.98 -0.14
N PRO A 110 14.76 10.34 -0.65
CA PRO A 110 14.96 11.66 -1.26
C PRO A 110 14.25 11.88 -2.60
N VAL A 111 13.71 10.83 -3.23
CA VAL A 111 13.03 10.90 -4.53
C VAL A 111 11.52 10.63 -4.43
N VAL A 112 10.99 10.47 -3.22
CA VAL A 112 9.55 10.39 -2.96
C VAL A 112 9.11 11.70 -2.33
N SER A 113 8.31 12.49 -3.04
CA SER A 113 7.78 13.75 -2.51
C SER A 113 6.68 13.50 -1.47
N ASP A 114 5.84 12.50 -1.71
CA ASP A 114 4.64 12.21 -0.93
C ASP A 114 4.39 10.71 -0.88
N PHE A 115 3.98 10.23 0.29
CA PHE A 115 3.44 8.90 0.49
C PHE A 115 1.98 8.98 0.94
N VAL A 116 1.06 8.42 0.16
CA VAL A 116 -0.39 8.48 0.44
C VAL A 116 -0.92 7.06 0.65
N PRO A 117 -0.72 6.45 1.84
CA PRO A 117 -1.30 5.16 2.12
C PRO A 117 -2.80 5.29 2.42
N VAL A 118 -3.60 4.49 1.70
CA VAL A 118 -5.05 4.35 1.90
C VAL A 118 -5.31 3.00 2.57
N SER A 119 -6.03 3.02 3.70
CA SER A 119 -6.23 1.86 4.58
C SER A 119 -4.93 1.14 5.02
N PRO A 120 -3.86 1.86 5.43
CA PRO A 120 -2.62 1.20 5.84
C PRO A 120 -2.78 0.38 7.11
N ASP A 121 -1.96 -0.66 7.21
CA ASP A 121 -1.80 -1.55 8.35
C ASP A 121 -0.38 -1.50 8.95
N LEU A 122 0.16 -0.29 9.16
CA LEU A 122 1.52 -0.07 9.69
C LEU A 122 1.79 -0.81 11.02
N LYS A 123 0.76 -1.07 11.83
CA LYS A 123 0.87 -1.85 13.08
C LYS A 123 0.24 -3.24 12.98
N GLY A 124 0.01 -3.70 11.75
CA GLY A 124 -0.67 -4.94 11.40
C GLY A 124 -2.16 -4.90 11.75
N SER A 125 -2.82 -6.04 11.61
CA SER A 125 -4.22 -6.22 11.99
C SER A 125 -4.38 -7.22 13.13
N THR A 126 -5.29 -6.93 14.05
CA THR A 126 -5.77 -7.87 15.07
C THR A 126 -6.89 -8.76 14.57
N VAL A 127 -7.46 -8.48 13.39
CA VAL A 127 -8.48 -9.33 12.80
C VAL A 127 -7.82 -10.68 12.52
N ALA A 128 -8.32 -11.73 13.20
CA ALA A 128 -7.83 -13.09 13.01
C ALA A 128 -8.09 -13.59 11.59
N ASP A 129 -9.06 -12.97 10.90
CA ASP A 129 -9.77 -13.53 9.79
C ASP A 129 -9.71 -12.61 8.56
N PHE A 130 -8.71 -12.81 7.69
CA PHE A 130 -8.68 -12.23 6.35
C PHE A 130 -9.80 -12.85 5.48
N GLY A 131 -11.06 -12.51 5.78
CA GLY A 131 -12.24 -12.90 4.99
C GLY A 131 -12.82 -14.31 5.23
N GLY A 132 -12.82 -14.82 6.46
CA GLY A 132 -13.42 -16.12 6.80
C GLY A 132 -12.48 -17.34 6.67
N ILE A 133 -11.23 -17.11 6.28
CA ILE A 133 -10.29 -18.18 5.88
C ILE A 133 -9.40 -18.62 7.05
N LEU A 134 -9.11 -17.75 8.02
CA LEU A 134 -8.07 -18.02 9.02
C LEU A 134 -8.64 -17.81 10.42
N VAL A 135 -8.83 -18.90 11.15
CA VAL A 135 -9.11 -18.88 12.58
C VAL A 135 -7.78 -18.77 13.33
N ASP A 136 -7.70 -17.90 14.36
CA ASP A 136 -6.45 -17.56 15.08
C ASP A 136 -5.69 -18.79 15.64
N GLY A 137 -6.39 -19.90 15.88
CA GLY A 137 -5.80 -21.19 16.30
C GLY A 137 -5.22 -22.05 15.17
N LEU A 138 -5.49 -21.72 13.91
CA LEU A 138 -5.02 -22.43 12.72
C LEU A 138 -3.73 -21.84 12.15
N LEU A 139 -3.43 -20.56 12.43
CA LEU A 139 -2.24 -19.83 11.95
C LEU A 139 -0.91 -20.46 12.42
N THR A 140 -0.93 -21.24 13.51
CA THR A 140 0.26 -21.91 14.04
C THR A 140 0.44 -23.34 13.53
N VAL A 141 -0.53 -23.90 12.81
CA VAL A 141 -0.53 -25.30 12.36
C VAL A 141 -0.84 -25.47 10.87
N THR A 142 -1.35 -24.44 10.20
CA THR A 142 -1.69 -24.46 8.78
C THR A 142 -0.77 -23.51 8.01
N PRO A 143 -0.20 -23.97 6.88
CA PRO A 143 0.54 -23.10 6.00
C PRO A 143 -0.34 -21.95 5.49
N ILE A 144 0.15 -20.72 5.57
CA ILE A 144 -0.50 -19.54 5.00
C ILE A 144 0.50 -18.70 4.19
N PRO A 145 0.04 -17.74 3.38
CA PRO A 145 0.91 -16.75 2.77
C PRO A 145 1.79 -16.03 3.78
N GLN A 146 3.06 -15.84 3.43
CA GLN A 146 4.06 -15.18 4.27
C GLN A 146 3.60 -13.78 4.67
N SER A 147 3.11 -13.00 3.71
CA SER A 147 2.68 -11.62 4.00
C SER A 147 1.52 -11.54 4.97
N ILE A 148 0.60 -12.51 4.96
CA ILE A 148 -0.52 -12.55 5.92
C ILE A 148 0.00 -12.77 7.33
N SER A 149 0.96 -13.70 7.51
CA SER A 149 1.57 -13.92 8.83
C SER A 149 2.32 -12.68 9.33
N GLN A 150 2.94 -11.93 8.42
CA GLN A 150 3.68 -10.70 8.72
C GLN A 150 2.77 -9.51 9.01
N GLN A 151 1.61 -9.41 8.37
CA GLN A 151 0.61 -8.35 8.62
C GLN A 151 -0.19 -8.56 9.92
N LYS A 152 -0.01 -9.69 10.63
CA LYS A 152 -0.62 -9.87 11.95
C LYS A 152 -0.01 -8.88 12.96
N SER A 153 -0.86 -8.20 13.72
CA SER A 153 -0.39 -7.31 14.78
C SER A 153 0.47 -8.07 15.80
N GLY A 154 1.65 -7.51 16.09
CA GLY A 154 2.63 -8.13 16.97
C GLY A 154 3.49 -9.24 16.35
N SER A 155 3.41 -9.47 15.02
CA SER A 155 4.39 -10.24 14.28
C SER A 155 5.81 -9.70 14.49
N ASN A 156 6.83 -10.54 14.28
CA ASN A 156 8.21 -10.08 14.35
C ASN A 156 8.46 -9.01 13.29
N PHE A 157 7.89 -9.13 12.10
CA PHE A 157 7.98 -8.17 11.01
C PHE A 157 7.44 -6.81 11.41
N ILE A 158 6.23 -6.71 11.98
CA ILE A 158 5.67 -5.42 12.43
C ILE A 158 6.51 -4.83 13.57
N LYS A 159 7.00 -5.66 14.48
CA LYS A 159 7.89 -5.20 15.55
C LYS A 159 9.21 -4.66 15.01
N THR A 160 9.81 -5.34 14.04
CA THR A 160 11.03 -4.93 13.35
C THR A 160 10.79 -3.63 12.56
N LEU A 161 9.71 -3.58 11.75
CA LEU A 161 9.35 -2.42 10.95
C LEU A 161 9.16 -1.17 11.80
N ASN A 162 8.53 -1.30 12.96
CA ASN A 162 8.20 -0.17 13.84
C ASN A 162 9.31 0.15 14.86
N ALA A 163 10.37 -0.65 14.93
CA ALA A 163 11.51 -0.36 15.79
C ALA A 163 12.21 0.94 15.36
N ASN A 164 12.91 1.57 16.30
CA ASN A 164 13.78 2.72 16.03
C ASN A 164 13.11 3.86 15.22
N GLY A 165 11.82 4.09 15.48
CA GLY A 165 11.02 5.14 14.85
C GLY A 165 10.52 4.80 13.45
N GLY A 166 10.45 3.53 13.07
CA GLY A 166 9.82 3.10 11.82
C GLY A 166 8.29 3.22 11.82
N ASP A 167 7.68 3.40 12.98
CA ASP A 167 6.28 3.83 13.14
C ASP A 167 6.06 5.33 12.85
N SER A 168 7.14 6.08 12.63
CA SER A 168 7.12 7.46 12.18
C SER A 168 7.42 7.57 10.69
N ALA A 169 6.81 8.53 10.01
CA ALA A 169 7.03 8.77 8.58
C ALA A 169 8.49 9.09 8.25
N TYR A 170 8.89 8.73 7.02
CA TYR A 170 10.22 9.00 6.44
C TYR A 170 10.21 10.10 5.37
N VAL A 171 9.03 10.38 4.81
CA VAL A 171 8.71 11.42 3.81
C VAL A 171 7.35 12.02 4.18
N PRO A 172 6.92 13.15 3.60
CA PRO A 172 5.56 13.64 3.79
C PRO A 172 4.52 12.53 3.60
N THR A 173 3.71 12.26 4.63
CA THR A 173 2.78 11.11 4.63
C THR A 173 1.35 11.54 4.89
N THR A 174 0.43 11.11 4.02
CA THR A 174 -1.02 11.34 4.12
C THR A 174 -1.73 10.00 4.32
N ALA A 175 -1.88 9.58 5.56
CA ALA A 175 -2.57 8.34 5.89
C ALA A 175 -4.08 8.56 5.99
N ILE A 176 -4.85 7.75 5.28
CA ILE A 176 -6.29 7.91 5.14
C ILE A 176 -6.96 6.57 5.39
N PHE A 177 -7.84 6.50 6.37
CA PHE A 177 -8.41 5.24 6.86
C PHE A 177 -9.85 5.41 7.35
N SER A 178 -10.49 4.29 7.65
CA SER A 178 -11.89 4.18 8.07
C SER A 178 -11.99 3.28 9.29
N ASN A 179 -12.79 3.66 10.29
CA ASN A 179 -13.10 2.76 11.40
C ASN A 179 -14.08 1.63 11.02
N ALA A 180 -14.61 1.66 9.80
CA ALA A 180 -15.44 0.62 9.21
C ALA A 180 -14.61 -0.40 8.40
N ASP A 181 -13.28 -0.28 8.41
CA ASP A 181 -12.37 -1.27 7.82
C ASP A 181 -12.56 -2.63 8.48
N GLU A 182 -12.90 -3.63 7.68
CA GLU A 182 -13.18 -5.00 8.12
C GLU A 182 -11.95 -5.92 8.06
N ILE A 183 -10.83 -5.44 7.51
CA ILE A 183 -9.59 -6.20 7.31
C ILE A 183 -8.53 -5.76 8.31
N VAL A 184 -8.34 -4.44 8.46
CA VAL A 184 -7.33 -3.82 9.32
C VAL A 184 -7.99 -3.28 10.56
N MET A 185 -7.67 -3.85 11.71
CA MET A 185 -8.14 -3.35 13.00
C MET A 185 -7.02 -3.29 14.05
N PRO A 186 -7.07 -2.31 14.97
CA PRO A 186 -8.04 -1.20 15.01
C PRO A 186 -7.67 -0.08 14.03
N GLN A 187 -8.67 0.52 13.35
CA GLN A 187 -8.50 1.78 12.61
C GLN A 187 -9.18 2.92 13.37
N ILE A 188 -8.38 3.68 14.12
CA ILE A 188 -8.82 4.77 14.98
C ILE A 188 -7.89 5.98 14.84
N ASP A 189 -8.39 7.17 15.11
CA ASP A 189 -7.75 8.46 14.85
C ASP A 189 -6.69 8.89 15.90
N ASN A 190 -5.93 7.94 16.42
CA ASN A 190 -4.82 8.20 17.33
C ASN A 190 -3.70 7.18 17.16
N ALA A 191 -2.59 7.37 17.88
CA ALA A 191 -1.39 6.55 17.77
C ALA A 191 -1.60 5.03 17.99
N LYS A 192 -2.73 4.60 18.57
CA LYS A 192 -3.09 3.18 18.72
C LYS A 192 -3.72 2.58 17.46
N GLY A 193 -4.18 3.40 16.51
CA GLY A 193 -4.70 2.95 15.22
C GLY A 193 -3.59 2.36 14.36
N SER A 194 -3.91 1.30 13.63
CA SER A 194 -2.95 0.58 12.80
C SER A 194 -2.39 1.48 11.71
N GLY A 195 -3.26 2.19 11.00
CA GLY A 195 -2.90 3.11 9.94
C GLY A 195 -2.36 4.47 10.38
N PHE A 196 -2.23 4.72 11.70
CA PHE A 196 -1.78 6.03 12.21
C PHE A 196 -0.25 6.15 12.19
N PHE A 197 0.29 7.11 11.44
CA PHE A 197 1.72 7.40 11.39
C PHE A 197 2.10 8.47 12.43
N LEU A 198 3.26 8.30 13.08
CA LEU A 198 3.90 9.33 13.89
C LEU A 198 4.79 10.23 13.02
N ASP A 199 5.26 11.36 13.56
CA ASP A 199 6.13 12.31 12.86
C ASP A 199 7.38 12.69 13.66
N ALA A 200 8.10 11.70 14.18
CA ALA A 200 9.35 11.96 14.93
C ALA A 200 10.45 12.65 14.11
N ARG A 201 10.33 12.64 12.77
CA ARG A 201 11.30 13.24 11.84
C ARG A 201 10.89 14.63 11.36
N ASN A 202 9.71 15.12 11.75
CA ASN A 202 9.16 16.39 11.33
C ASN A 202 9.15 16.54 9.79
N VAL A 203 8.76 15.47 9.10
CA VAL A 203 8.61 15.43 7.63
C VAL A 203 7.21 15.88 7.20
N GLY A 204 6.27 15.99 8.15
CA GLY A 204 4.88 16.31 7.90
C GLY A 204 4.05 15.05 7.77
N VAL A 205 3.12 14.86 8.70
CA VAL A 205 2.16 13.75 8.66
C VAL A 205 0.73 14.26 8.83
N SER A 206 -0.17 13.72 8.01
CA SER A 206 -1.62 13.88 8.13
C SER A 206 -2.24 12.50 8.32
N ASN A 207 -2.99 12.33 9.41
CA ASN A 207 -3.74 11.11 9.70
C ASN A 207 -5.24 11.44 9.65
N THR A 208 -5.94 10.93 8.65
CA THR A 208 -7.36 11.22 8.43
C THR A 208 -8.20 9.96 8.56
N MET A 209 -8.96 9.86 9.65
CA MET A 209 -10.09 8.94 9.73
C MET A 209 -11.32 9.61 9.10
N VAL A 210 -11.90 9.02 8.05
CA VAL A 210 -12.97 9.69 7.27
C VAL A 210 -14.23 9.97 8.08
N GLN A 211 -14.53 9.15 9.09
CA GLN A 211 -15.65 9.38 10.00
C GLN A 211 -15.47 10.61 10.89
N THR A 212 -14.23 10.90 11.33
CA THR A 212 -13.92 12.12 12.09
C THR A 212 -13.82 13.34 11.16
N ALA A 213 -13.34 13.14 9.93
CA ALA A 213 -13.20 14.21 8.94
C ALA A 213 -14.55 14.71 8.39
N CYS A 214 -15.52 13.80 8.20
CA CYS A 214 -16.84 14.09 7.63
C CYS A 214 -17.97 13.50 8.50
N PRO A 215 -18.14 13.97 9.76
CA PRO A 215 -19.04 13.35 10.72
C PRO A 215 -20.50 13.43 10.25
N GLY A 216 -21.15 12.26 10.17
CA GLY A 216 -22.55 12.12 9.77
C GLY A 216 -22.84 12.44 8.30
N GLN A 217 -21.82 12.58 7.46
CA GLN A 217 -21.98 12.83 6.03
C GLN A 217 -21.59 11.60 5.20
N ALA A 218 -21.93 11.63 3.91
CA ALA A 218 -21.77 10.49 3.01
C ALA A 218 -20.32 10.01 2.93
N ALA A 219 -19.33 10.91 2.86
CA ALA A 219 -17.91 10.55 2.79
C ALA A 219 -17.34 9.99 4.10
N GLY A 220 -17.98 10.28 5.23
CA GLY A 220 -17.66 9.70 6.54
C GLY A 220 -18.57 8.52 6.87
N GLY A 221 -19.20 7.90 5.88
CA GLY A 221 -20.04 6.71 6.05
C GLY A 221 -19.24 5.43 6.30
N MET A 222 -19.90 4.29 6.07
CA MET A 222 -19.28 2.96 6.19
C MET A 222 -18.47 2.65 4.92
N PHE A 223 -17.20 3.03 4.92
CA PHE A 223 -16.25 2.61 3.90
C PHE A 223 -15.43 1.43 4.41
N THR A 224 -15.54 0.30 3.71
CA THR A 224 -14.74 -0.91 3.90
C THR A 224 -13.27 -0.67 3.55
N HIS A 225 -12.42 -1.66 3.81
CA HIS A 225 -10.98 -1.62 3.55
C HIS A 225 -10.66 -1.16 2.11
N GLU A 226 -11.18 -1.87 1.12
CA GLU A 226 -11.12 -1.56 -0.31
C GLU A 226 -12.02 -0.39 -0.67
N GLY A 227 -13.12 -0.20 0.06
CA GLY A 227 -14.06 0.89 -0.17
C GLY A 227 -13.41 2.28 -0.07
N MET A 228 -12.40 2.40 0.77
CA MET A 228 -11.58 3.61 0.88
C MET A 228 -10.91 4.03 -0.43
N LEU A 229 -10.71 3.14 -1.40
CA LEU A 229 -10.13 3.49 -2.70
C LEU A 229 -11.06 4.32 -3.58
N TYR A 230 -12.38 4.28 -3.36
CA TYR A 230 -13.34 5.17 -4.03
C TYR A 230 -13.89 6.27 -3.11
N ASN A 231 -13.36 6.39 -1.88
CA ASN A 231 -13.80 7.42 -0.95
C ASN A 231 -13.41 8.84 -1.46
N PRO A 232 -14.33 9.81 -1.43
CA PRO A 232 -14.06 11.15 -1.97
C PRO A 232 -13.05 11.94 -1.15
N VAL A 233 -12.99 11.76 0.17
CA VAL A 233 -11.95 12.37 1.04
C VAL A 233 -10.58 11.76 0.74
N ALA A 234 -10.51 10.44 0.58
CA ALA A 234 -9.27 9.74 0.23
C ALA A 234 -8.67 10.29 -1.07
N PHE A 235 -9.50 10.40 -2.11
CA PHE A 235 -9.07 10.95 -3.39
C PHE A 235 -8.70 12.44 -3.28
N ALA A 236 -9.52 13.26 -2.60
CA ALA A 236 -9.25 14.68 -2.45
C ALA A 236 -7.92 14.96 -1.72
N LEU A 237 -7.64 14.24 -0.64
CA LEU A 237 -6.39 14.36 0.11
C LEU A 237 -5.19 13.85 -0.67
N ALA A 238 -5.33 12.79 -1.47
CA ALA A 238 -4.27 12.33 -2.36
C ALA A 238 -3.91 13.42 -3.39
N MET A 239 -4.91 14.00 -4.03
CA MET A 239 -4.72 15.09 -5.00
C MET A 239 -4.13 16.34 -4.35
N ASP A 240 -4.56 16.66 -3.13
CA ASP A 240 -4.04 17.79 -2.36
C ASP A 240 -2.58 17.59 -1.94
N ALA A 241 -2.19 16.38 -1.51
CA ALA A 241 -0.80 16.05 -1.20
C ALA A 241 0.11 16.25 -2.43
N MET A 242 -0.29 15.70 -3.59
CA MET A 242 0.50 15.81 -4.81
C MET A 242 0.55 17.23 -5.41
N ALA A 243 -0.39 18.11 -5.05
CA ALA A 243 -0.46 19.47 -5.57
C ALA A 243 0.21 20.52 -4.66
N ASN A 244 0.60 20.15 -3.44
CA ASN A 244 1.09 21.09 -2.44
C ASN A 244 2.34 20.57 -1.71
N PRO A 245 3.17 21.44 -1.12
CA PRO A 245 4.23 20.99 -0.23
C PRO A 245 3.67 20.31 1.03
N GLY A 246 4.22 19.15 1.36
CA GLY A 246 3.85 18.39 2.55
C GLY A 246 2.57 17.56 2.35
N PRO A 247 2.11 16.85 3.39
CA PRO A 247 1.01 15.92 3.26
C PRO A 247 -0.31 16.63 2.93
N GLY A 248 -1.28 15.87 2.44
CA GLY A 248 -2.65 16.31 2.21
C GLY A 248 -3.31 16.79 3.50
N GLN A 249 -3.99 17.93 3.44
CA GLN A 249 -4.59 18.58 4.61
C GLN A 249 -6.07 18.84 4.39
N MET A 250 -6.91 18.39 5.33
CA MET A 250 -8.35 18.65 5.31
C MET A 250 -8.69 20.15 5.26
N SER A 251 -7.83 21.01 5.82
CA SER A 251 -8.00 22.46 5.77
C SER A 251 -7.89 23.08 4.37
N ARG A 252 -7.36 22.34 3.39
CA ARG A 252 -7.29 22.76 1.97
C ARG A 252 -8.40 22.15 1.12
N ILE A 253 -9.25 21.30 1.69
CA ILE A 253 -10.33 20.62 0.98
C ILE A 253 -11.63 21.41 1.11
N ASP A 254 -12.40 21.52 0.03
CA ASP A 254 -13.80 21.95 0.10
C ASP A 254 -14.64 20.86 0.78
N THR A 255 -14.66 20.89 2.11
CA THR A 255 -15.33 19.87 2.93
C THR A 255 -16.83 19.87 2.74
N THR A 256 -17.44 21.00 2.32
CA THR A 256 -18.89 21.04 2.06
C THR A 256 -19.24 20.15 0.86
N THR A 257 -18.49 20.25 -0.23
CA THR A 257 -18.72 19.43 -1.41
C THR A 257 -18.22 18.00 -1.22
N VAL A 258 -17.00 17.83 -0.72
CA VAL A 258 -16.36 16.51 -0.64
C VAL A 258 -17.05 15.62 0.39
N CYS A 259 -17.42 16.14 1.57
CA CYS A 259 -18.07 15.31 2.58
C CYS A 259 -19.49 14.86 2.18
N ALA A 260 -20.18 15.63 1.34
CA ALA A 260 -21.52 15.30 0.84
C ALA A 260 -21.52 14.20 -0.22
N GLN A 261 -20.36 13.87 -0.81
CA GLN A 261 -20.24 12.83 -1.84
C GLN A 261 -20.14 11.44 -1.21
N SER A 262 -20.75 10.44 -1.84
CA SER A 262 -20.61 9.03 -1.46
C SER A 262 -19.46 8.32 -2.19
N MET A 263 -18.84 8.99 -3.16
CA MET A 263 -17.83 8.42 -4.03
C MET A 263 -17.02 9.55 -4.70
N ALA A 264 -15.74 9.30 -4.95
CA ALA A 264 -14.84 10.25 -5.56
C ALA A 264 -15.30 10.69 -6.98
N PRO A 265 -15.01 11.93 -7.39
CA PRO A 265 -15.43 12.44 -8.70
C PRO A 265 -14.93 11.60 -9.87
N GLY A 266 -15.79 11.40 -10.88
CA GLY A 266 -15.47 10.65 -12.10
C GLY A 266 -15.64 9.13 -11.99
N LEU A 267 -15.95 8.61 -10.80
CA LEU A 267 -16.30 7.21 -10.59
C LEU A 267 -17.81 6.99 -10.72
N ASN A 268 -18.21 5.75 -11.00
CA ASN A 268 -19.60 5.31 -11.14
C ASN A 268 -19.83 3.96 -10.45
N ALA A 269 -21.06 3.43 -10.52
CA ALA A 269 -21.42 2.17 -9.85
C ALA A 269 -20.58 0.96 -10.31
N ALA A 270 -20.15 0.91 -11.57
CA ALA A 270 -19.30 -0.17 -12.07
C ALA A 270 -17.86 -0.07 -11.51
N ASP A 271 -17.36 1.15 -11.31
CA ASP A 271 -16.07 1.40 -10.68
C ASP A 271 -16.08 0.97 -9.19
N LYS A 272 -17.17 1.31 -8.49
CA LYS A 272 -17.42 0.83 -7.12
C LYS A 272 -17.46 -0.70 -7.08
N GLN A 273 -18.25 -1.32 -7.96
CA GLN A 273 -18.36 -2.78 -8.03
C GLN A 273 -17.02 -3.45 -8.34
N ALA A 274 -16.21 -2.87 -9.24
CA ALA A 274 -14.89 -3.39 -9.56
C ALA A 274 -13.96 -3.31 -8.34
N THR A 275 -14.03 -2.23 -7.57
CA THR A 275 -13.25 -2.05 -6.34
C THR A 275 -13.74 -3.00 -5.24
N ASP A 276 -15.03 -3.04 -4.91
CA ASP A 276 -15.57 -3.98 -3.90
C ASP A 276 -15.26 -5.45 -4.28
N GLY A 277 -15.24 -5.76 -5.58
CA GLY A 277 -14.91 -7.09 -6.09
C GLY A 277 -13.48 -7.54 -5.83
N THR A 278 -12.55 -6.65 -5.46
CA THR A 278 -11.16 -7.02 -5.19
C THR A 278 -11.03 -7.91 -3.97
N ILE A 279 -11.92 -7.80 -2.97
CA ILE A 279 -11.90 -8.68 -1.79
C ILE A 279 -12.14 -10.14 -2.17
N ALA A 280 -13.09 -10.42 -3.06
CA ALA A 280 -13.34 -11.78 -3.54
C ALA A 280 -12.16 -12.34 -4.34
N ILE A 281 -11.51 -11.49 -5.15
CA ILE A 281 -10.29 -11.85 -5.90
C ILE A 281 -9.14 -12.15 -4.93
N ALA A 282 -8.94 -11.31 -3.91
CA ALA A 282 -7.92 -11.48 -2.89
C ALA A 282 -8.11 -12.82 -2.16
N ALA A 283 -9.33 -13.12 -1.70
CA ALA A 283 -9.65 -14.39 -1.04
C ALA A 283 -9.34 -15.61 -1.92
N ALA A 284 -9.72 -15.57 -3.21
CA ALA A 284 -9.43 -16.65 -4.16
C ALA A 284 -7.91 -16.82 -4.39
N ASN A 285 -7.17 -15.72 -4.50
CA ASN A 285 -5.72 -15.76 -4.69
C ASN A 285 -4.99 -16.25 -3.43
N ILE A 286 -5.43 -15.84 -2.24
CA ILE A 286 -4.93 -16.32 -0.95
C ILE A 286 -5.15 -17.84 -0.83
N LEU A 287 -6.36 -18.31 -1.12
CA LEU A 287 -6.66 -19.75 -1.12
C LEU A 287 -5.78 -20.50 -2.13
N THR A 288 -5.68 -20.00 -3.35
CA THR A 288 -4.85 -20.60 -4.40
C THR A 288 -3.38 -20.68 -3.98
N TYR A 289 -2.83 -19.61 -3.42
CA TYR A 289 -1.46 -19.56 -2.91
C TYR A 289 -1.26 -20.58 -1.77
N THR A 290 -2.21 -20.63 -0.84
CA THR A 290 -2.22 -21.55 0.30
C THR A 290 -2.22 -23.01 -0.13
N LEU A 291 -3.02 -23.35 -1.14
CA LEU A 291 -3.14 -24.71 -1.66
C LEU A 291 -2.02 -25.09 -2.63
N THR A 292 -1.21 -24.13 -3.08
CA THR A 292 -0.09 -24.41 -3.98
C THR A 292 1.08 -25.01 -3.18
N PRO A 293 1.55 -26.24 -3.50
CA PRO A 293 2.63 -26.87 -2.76
C PRO A 293 3.91 -26.02 -2.73
N GLY A 294 4.45 -25.82 -1.53
CA GLY A 294 5.72 -25.13 -1.32
C GLY A 294 5.68 -23.60 -1.36
N LYS A 295 4.50 -22.98 -1.57
CA LYS A 295 4.36 -21.52 -1.52
C LYS A 295 4.10 -21.00 -0.11
N ALA A 296 3.04 -21.50 0.53
CA ALA A 296 2.68 -21.13 1.89
C ALA A 296 3.55 -21.84 2.93
N GLN A 297 3.63 -21.27 4.14
CA GLN A 297 4.42 -21.83 5.24
C GLN A 297 3.73 -21.68 6.59
N VAL A 298 4.12 -22.52 7.55
CA VAL A 298 3.65 -22.43 8.93
C VAL A 298 4.50 -21.40 9.67
N GLY A 299 3.83 -20.44 10.30
CA GLY A 299 4.47 -19.36 11.03
C GLY A 299 5.09 -18.30 10.13
N GLU A 300 5.62 -17.28 10.79
CA GLU A 300 6.19 -16.11 10.14
C GLU A 300 7.57 -16.39 9.53
N PRO A 301 7.91 -15.79 8.36
CA PRO A 301 9.27 -15.84 7.83
C PRO A 301 10.30 -15.31 8.84
N ALA A 302 11.52 -15.81 8.73
CA ALA A 302 12.63 -15.22 9.46
C ALA A 302 12.91 -13.79 8.95
N ILE A 303 13.33 -12.90 9.86
CA ILE A 303 13.73 -11.54 9.54
C ILE A 303 15.00 -11.57 8.69
N LYS A 304 15.07 -10.79 7.62
CA LYS A 304 16.26 -10.70 6.76
C LYS A 304 17.42 -10.04 7.49
N ALA A 305 18.65 -10.44 7.16
CA ALA A 305 19.87 -9.99 7.83
C ALA A 305 20.00 -8.46 7.91
N TYR A 306 19.57 -7.73 6.88
CA TYR A 306 19.65 -6.27 6.85
C TYR A 306 18.82 -5.60 7.97
N ALA A 307 17.75 -6.25 8.44
CA ALA A 307 16.86 -5.73 9.49
C ALA A 307 17.09 -6.42 10.85
N ALA A 308 18.16 -7.20 10.99
CA ALA A 308 18.42 -7.99 12.20
C ALA A 308 18.58 -7.14 13.48
N ASN A 309 19.10 -5.92 13.34
CA ASN A 309 19.31 -5.01 14.47
C ASN A 309 18.00 -4.48 15.06
N ASP A 310 16.95 -4.45 14.25
CA ASP A 310 15.61 -3.98 14.62
C ASP A 310 14.72 -5.15 15.10
N ALA A 311 15.17 -6.39 14.91
CA ALA A 311 14.39 -7.57 15.23
C ALA A 311 14.18 -7.75 16.74
N PRO A 312 12.98 -8.16 17.19
CA PRO A 312 12.74 -8.43 18.60
C PRO A 312 13.56 -9.63 19.08
N LYS A 313 13.95 -9.62 20.37
CA LYS A 313 14.70 -10.73 20.97
C LYS A 313 13.98 -12.06 20.76
N GLY A 314 14.71 -13.05 20.22
CA GLY A 314 14.19 -14.39 19.94
C GLY A 314 13.54 -14.56 18.56
N ALA A 315 13.44 -13.50 17.75
CA ALA A 315 13.06 -13.65 16.35
C ALA A 315 14.09 -14.50 15.59
N LYS A 316 13.61 -15.33 14.66
CA LYS A 316 14.49 -16.02 13.72
C LYS A 316 15.02 -15.00 12.71
N VAL A 317 16.32 -15.02 12.46
CA VAL A 317 16.98 -14.16 11.47
C VAL A 317 17.63 -15.03 10.40
N ILE A 318 17.41 -14.69 9.13
CA ILE A 318 18.10 -15.32 7.99
C ILE A 318 19.54 -14.84 8.01
N PRO A 319 20.54 -15.74 8.04
CA PRO A 319 21.95 -15.36 7.90
C PRO A 319 22.18 -14.55 6.61
N ALA A 320 23.12 -13.60 6.67
CA ALA A 320 23.53 -12.80 5.52
C ALA A 320 24.15 -13.66 4.41
#